data_AF-A0A6P0TEC4-F1
#
_entry.id   AF-A0A6P0TEC4-F1
#
_cell.length_a   1.000
_cell.length_b   1.000
_cell.length_c   1.000
_cell.angle_alpha   90.00
_cell.angle_beta   90.00
_cell.angle_gamma   90.00
#
_symmetry.space_group_name_H-M   'P 1'
#
loop_
_entity.id
_entity.type
_entity.pdbx_description
1 polymer ?
#
loop_
_entity_poly.entity_id
_entity_poly.type
_entity_poly.pdbx_seq_one_letter_code
_entity_poly.pdbx_strand_id
1 'polypeptide(L)'
;MKTELKAKYIQHLINKKKNSDEGFTLIELLVVIIIIGILSAIALPSFLNQANKAKQSEARTYVGSMNRGQQAFYLERSTFTPSLDATGVGIASQTTNYTYQVDGGGANTSIVTNEGVSRAAAIRSYGGVVWLATIAATSEATTEAILCEADAPGTTDPTASAAAATCPGGGFNQIN
;
A
#
# COMPACT_ATOMS: atom_id res chain seq x y z
N MET A 1 78.89 13.29 -17.53
CA MET A 1 78.18 12.00 -17.35
C MET A 1 76.80 12.11 -16.66
N LYS A 2 76.57 13.02 -15.70
CA LYS A 2 75.28 13.15 -14.98
C LYS A 2 74.11 13.74 -15.79
N THR A 3 74.38 14.46 -16.87
CA THR A 3 73.37 15.14 -17.71
C THR A 3 72.60 14.18 -18.61
N GLU A 4 73.26 13.16 -19.17
CA GLU A 4 72.63 12.14 -20.00
C GLU A 4 71.62 11.28 -19.24
N LEU A 5 71.95 10.91 -18.00
CA LEU A 5 71.08 10.13 -17.13
C LEU A 5 69.80 10.91 -16.76
N LYS A 6 69.93 12.21 -16.49
CA LYS A 6 68.78 13.10 -16.26
C LYS A 6 67.90 13.20 -17.50
N ALA A 7 68.49 13.30 -18.70
CA ALA A 7 67.74 13.32 -19.95
C ALA A 7 66.95 12.01 -20.16
N LYS A 8 67.59 10.85 -20.01
CA LYS A 8 66.93 9.53 -20.11
C LYS A 8 65.84 9.32 -19.06
N TYR A 9 66.04 9.81 -17.83
CA TYR A 9 65.06 9.71 -16.75
C TYR A 9 63.81 10.57 -17.03
N ILE A 10 64.01 11.81 -17.47
CA ILE A 10 62.90 12.70 -17.86
C ILE A 10 62.13 12.10 -19.05
N GLN A 11 62.83 11.54 -20.02
CA GLN A 11 62.22 10.90 -21.18
C GLN A 11 61.42 9.65 -20.81
N HIS A 12 61.87 8.87 -19.82
CA HIS A 12 61.12 7.74 -19.27
C HIS A 12 59.85 8.17 -18.53
N LEU A 13 59.89 9.27 -17.78
CA LEU A 13 58.71 9.83 -17.10
C LEU A 13 57.66 10.38 -18.09
N ILE A 14 58.11 11.04 -19.17
CA ILE A 14 57.22 11.54 -20.23
C ILE A 14 56.54 10.38 -20.96
N ASN A 15 57.28 9.31 -21.29
CA ASN A 15 56.71 8.14 -21.97
C ASN A 15 55.75 7.34 -21.06
N LYS A 16 56.01 7.28 -19.75
CA LYS A 16 55.16 6.60 -18.77
C LYS A 16 53.81 7.33 -18.56
N LYS A 17 53.79 8.65 -18.63
CA LYS A 17 52.57 9.47 -18.50
C LYS A 17 51.65 9.38 -19.74
N LYS A 18 52.18 8.99 -20.90
CA LYS A 18 51.42 8.91 -22.15
C LYS A 18 50.45 7.72 -22.22
N ASN A 19 50.56 6.76 -21.28
CA ASN A 19 49.82 5.49 -21.30
C ASN A 19 48.79 5.35 -20.15
N SER A 20 48.39 6.42 -19.46
CA SER A 20 47.57 6.26 -18.24
C SER A 20 46.35 7.18 -18.09
N ASP A 21 46.05 8.05 -19.05
CA ASP A 21 44.92 8.98 -18.94
C ASP A 21 43.93 8.76 -20.10
N GLU A 22 43.34 7.56 -20.16
CA GLU A 22 42.15 7.30 -20.98
C GLU A 22 40.92 7.85 -20.25
N GLY A 23 40.43 9.01 -20.67
CA GLY A 23 39.18 9.60 -20.16
C GLY A 23 37.95 9.00 -20.86
N PHE A 24 36.82 8.94 -20.15
CA PHE A 24 35.52 8.62 -20.75
C PHE A 24 35.20 9.59 -21.89
N THR A 25 34.78 9.05 -23.02
CA THR A 25 34.34 9.87 -24.15
C THR A 25 32.93 10.42 -23.89
N LEU A 26 32.64 11.61 -24.41
CA LEU A 26 31.28 12.18 -24.33
C LEU A 26 30.24 11.27 -25.01
N ILE A 27 30.65 10.54 -26.04
CA ILE A 27 29.77 9.61 -26.75
C ILE A 27 29.45 8.36 -25.90
N GLU A 28 30.41 7.83 -25.14
CA GLU A 28 30.15 6.72 -24.21
C GLU A 28 29.14 7.12 -23.13
N LEU A 29 29.31 8.31 -22.55
CA LEU A 29 28.35 8.83 -21.57
C LEU A 29 26.97 9.05 -22.18
N LEU A 30 26.91 9.54 -23.43
CA LEU A 30 25.65 9.76 -24.16
C LEU A 30 24.90 8.44 -24.41
N VAL A 31 25.59 7.37 -24.83
CA VAL A 31 24.96 6.07 -25.05
C VAL A 31 24.45 5.48 -23.73
N VAL A 32 25.20 5.64 -22.64
CA VAL A 32 24.77 5.15 -21.31
C VAL A 32 23.50 5.84 -20.84
N ILE A 33 23.40 7.17 -20.95
CA ILE A 33 22.18 7.90 -20.53
C ILE A 33 20.97 7.54 -21.40
N ILE A 34 21.18 7.23 -22.68
CA ILE A 34 20.12 6.76 -23.58
C ILE A 34 19.60 5.39 -23.11
N ILE A 35 20.50 4.46 -22.80
CA ILE A 35 20.12 3.12 -22.35
C ILE A 35 19.37 3.19 -21.01
N ILE A 36 19.88 3.90 -20.00
CA ILE A 36 19.18 4.04 -18.72
C ILE A 36 17.85 4.80 -18.87
N GLY A 37 17.76 5.74 -19.82
CA GLY A 37 16.53 6.47 -20.13
C GLY A 37 15.43 5.54 -20.65
N ILE A 38 15.76 4.65 -21.60
CA ILE A 38 14.82 3.67 -22.15
C ILE A 38 14.38 2.68 -21.06
N LEU A 39 15.32 2.16 -20.27
CA LEU A 39 15.01 1.23 -19.18
C LEU A 39 14.13 1.89 -18.11
N SER A 40 14.43 3.13 -17.73
CA SER A 40 13.67 3.87 -16.72
C SER A 40 12.24 4.17 -17.18
N ALA A 41 12.04 4.49 -18.47
CA ALA A 41 10.71 4.76 -19.02
C ALA A 41 9.75 3.56 -18.88
N ILE A 42 10.27 2.33 -19.01
CA ILE A 42 9.48 1.09 -18.88
C ILE A 42 9.35 0.67 -17.40
N ALA A 43 10.43 0.81 -16.63
CA ALA A 43 10.48 0.32 -15.25
C ALA A 43 9.73 1.22 -14.25
N LEU A 44 9.78 2.54 -14.41
CA LEU A 44 9.21 3.50 -13.47
C LEU A 44 7.69 3.34 -13.25
N PRO A 45 6.82 3.21 -14.28
CA PRO A 45 5.38 3.04 -14.04
C PRO A 45 5.07 1.75 -13.28
N SER A 46 5.80 0.67 -13.57
CA SER A 46 5.67 -0.61 -12.85
C SER A 46 6.11 -0.48 -11.38
N PHE A 47 7.21 0.20 -11.12
CA PHE A 47 7.70 0.46 -9.76
C PHE A 47 6.70 1.28 -8.93
N LEU A 48 6.14 2.34 -9.50
CA LEU A 48 5.13 3.16 -8.82
C LEU A 48 3.86 2.37 -8.50
N ASN A 49 3.41 1.51 -9.43
CA ASN A 49 2.26 0.63 -9.18
C ASN A 49 2.54 -0.37 -8.04
N GLN A 50 3.74 -0.96 -7.99
CA GLN A 50 4.14 -1.86 -6.91
C GLN A 50 4.20 -1.15 -5.56
N ALA A 51 4.75 0.07 -5.53
CA ALA A 51 4.76 0.90 -4.32
C ALA A 51 3.34 1.22 -3.84
N ASN A 52 2.41 1.50 -4.76
CA ASN A 52 1.00 1.72 -4.43
C ASN A 52 0.31 0.45 -3.93
N LYS A 53 0.61 -0.72 -4.49
CA LYS A 53 0.10 -2.01 -3.99
C LYS A 53 0.62 -2.33 -2.58
N ALA A 54 1.88 -2.03 -2.29
CA ALA A 54 2.44 -2.19 -0.96
C ALA A 54 1.69 -1.33 0.06
N LYS A 55 1.41 -0.06 -0.27
CA LYS A 55 0.57 0.83 0.55
C LYS A 55 -0.85 0.27 0.73
N GLN A 56 -1.47 -0.23 -0.34
CA GLN A 56 -2.81 -0.82 -0.27
C GLN A 56 -2.87 -2.08 0.60
N SER A 57 -1.78 -2.85 0.68
CA SER A 57 -1.72 -4.02 1.58
C SER A 57 -1.86 -3.67 3.06
N GLU A 58 -1.40 -2.48 3.47
CA GLU A 58 -1.59 -1.94 4.83
C GLU A 58 -3.09 -1.85 5.18
N ALA A 59 -3.87 -1.16 4.34
CA ALA A 59 -5.31 -1.02 4.53
C ALA A 59 -6.04 -2.36 4.48
N ARG A 60 -5.70 -3.24 3.53
CA ARG A 60 -6.30 -4.57 3.44
C ARG A 60 -6.12 -5.36 4.75
N THR A 61 -4.92 -5.34 5.31
CA THR A 61 -4.63 -6.03 6.58
C THR A 61 -5.32 -5.38 7.76
N TYR A 62 -5.36 -4.05 7.82
CA TYR A 62 -5.94 -3.31 8.94
C TYR A 62 -7.46 -3.42 8.96
N VAL A 63 -8.14 -3.21 7.84
CA VAL A 63 -9.61 -3.38 7.74
C VAL A 63 -9.99 -4.84 8.01
N GLY A 64 -9.22 -5.81 7.50
CA GLY A 64 -9.44 -7.23 7.83
C GLY A 64 -9.24 -7.54 9.32
N SER A 65 -8.34 -6.84 9.99
CA SER A 65 -8.15 -6.96 11.44
C SER A 65 -9.28 -6.31 12.22
N MET A 66 -9.75 -5.14 11.79
CA MET A 66 -10.95 -4.48 12.33
C MET A 66 -12.18 -5.39 12.22
N ASN A 67 -12.38 -6.06 11.08
CA ASN A 67 -13.46 -7.03 10.91
C ASN A 67 -13.40 -8.15 11.96
N ARG A 68 -12.22 -8.76 12.16
CA ARG A 68 -12.03 -9.78 13.20
C ARG A 68 -12.24 -9.24 14.61
N GLY A 69 -11.79 -8.00 14.87
CA GLY A 69 -12.01 -7.31 16.14
C GLY A 69 -13.50 -7.09 16.42
N GLN A 70 -14.28 -6.67 15.42
CA GLN A 70 -15.72 -6.52 15.53
C GLN A 70 -16.43 -7.86 15.78
N GLN A 71 -16.02 -8.93 15.10
CA GLN A 71 -16.54 -10.28 15.34
C GLN A 71 -16.25 -10.74 16.77
N ALA A 72 -15.01 -10.57 17.25
CA ALA A 72 -14.64 -10.90 18.63
C ALA A 72 -15.43 -10.08 19.66
N PHE A 73 -15.56 -8.78 19.43
CA PHE A 73 -16.32 -7.88 20.32
C PHE A 73 -17.81 -8.28 20.39
N TYR A 74 -18.39 -8.70 19.26
CA TYR A 74 -19.75 -9.23 19.23
C TYR A 74 -19.88 -10.55 19.98
N LEU A 75 -18.90 -11.45 19.88
CA LEU A 75 -18.91 -12.71 20.65
C LEU A 75 -18.88 -12.46 22.17
N GLU A 76 -18.20 -11.40 22.62
CA GLU A 76 -18.10 -11.07 24.05
C GLU A 76 -19.31 -10.29 24.58
N ARG A 77 -19.88 -9.38 23.77
CA ARG A 77 -20.85 -8.38 24.24
C ARG A 77 -22.18 -8.39 23.51
N SER A 78 -22.34 -9.26 22.51
CA SER A 78 -23.54 -9.38 21.66
C SER A 78 -23.96 -8.06 20.99
N THR A 79 -23.00 -7.19 20.70
CA THR A 79 -23.20 -5.91 20.02
C THR A 79 -21.93 -5.54 19.27
N PHE A 80 -22.02 -4.78 18.18
CA PHE A 80 -20.85 -4.22 17.49
C PHE A 80 -20.44 -2.88 18.11
N THR A 81 -19.15 -2.56 18.10
CA THR A 81 -18.66 -1.27 18.63
C THR A 81 -18.64 -0.21 17.52
N PRO A 82 -19.14 1.02 17.78
CA PRO A 82 -18.99 2.15 16.86
C PRO A 82 -17.60 2.80 16.95
N SER A 83 -16.75 2.38 17.88
CA SER A 83 -15.39 2.92 18.05
C SER A 83 -14.33 1.92 17.60
N LEU A 84 -13.33 2.42 16.87
CA LEU A 84 -12.13 1.67 16.51
C LEU A 84 -11.37 1.19 17.75
N ASP A 85 -11.20 2.04 18.76
CA ASP A 85 -10.41 1.72 19.95
C ASP A 85 -10.98 0.53 20.74
N ALA A 86 -12.31 0.44 20.85
CA ALA A 86 -12.95 -0.66 21.57
C ALA A 86 -12.92 -2.01 20.82
N THR A 87 -12.51 -2.04 19.54
CA THR A 87 -12.26 -3.32 18.84
C THR A 87 -11.02 -4.04 19.37
N GLY A 88 -10.13 -3.36 20.11
CA GLY A 88 -8.97 -3.97 20.75
C GLY A 88 -7.82 -4.37 19.80
N VAL A 89 -7.91 -4.02 18.52
CA VAL A 89 -6.94 -4.41 17.48
C VAL A 89 -5.65 -3.56 17.47
N GLY A 90 -5.61 -2.46 18.22
CA GLY A 90 -4.42 -1.62 18.35
C GLY A 90 -4.01 -0.85 17.09
N ILE A 91 -4.96 -0.57 16.20
CA ILE A 91 -4.72 0.18 14.96
C ILE A 91 -4.86 1.68 15.24
N ALA A 92 -3.90 2.48 14.77
CA ALA A 92 -4.01 3.93 14.80
C ALA A 92 -5.13 4.39 13.85
N SER A 93 -5.97 5.33 14.29
CA SER A 93 -7.04 5.90 13.46
C SER A 93 -6.54 6.60 12.21
N GLN A 94 -5.26 6.98 12.15
CA GLN A 94 -4.64 7.56 10.95
C GLN A 94 -3.21 7.07 10.79
N THR A 95 -2.87 6.71 9.56
CA THR A 95 -1.51 6.47 9.10
C THR A 95 -1.17 7.47 7.99
N THR A 96 0.03 7.37 7.45
CA THR A 96 0.45 8.23 6.33
C THR A 96 -0.45 8.04 5.11
N ASN A 97 -0.93 6.82 4.87
CA ASN A 97 -1.65 6.46 3.65
C ASN A 97 -3.18 6.41 3.85
N TYR A 98 -3.65 6.11 5.06
CA TYR A 98 -5.07 5.81 5.33
C TYR A 98 -5.59 6.49 6.59
N THR A 99 -6.90 6.73 6.59
CA THR A 99 -7.69 7.05 7.78
C THR A 99 -8.62 5.87 8.06
N TYR A 100 -8.60 5.38 9.29
CA TYR A 100 -9.41 4.24 9.73
C TYR A 100 -10.54 4.73 10.62
N GLN A 101 -11.75 4.33 10.27
CA GLN A 101 -12.94 4.65 11.04
C GLN A 101 -13.90 3.46 11.06
N VAL A 102 -14.78 3.46 12.04
CA VAL A 102 -15.88 2.52 12.14
C VAL A 102 -17.16 3.33 11.97
N ASP A 103 -18.03 2.88 11.09
CA ASP A 103 -19.35 3.45 10.91
C ASP A 103 -20.44 2.42 11.25
N GLY A 104 -21.54 2.91 11.80
CA GLY A 104 -22.56 2.07 12.41
C GLY A 104 -22.12 1.41 13.72
N GLY A 105 -22.74 0.28 14.06
CA GLY A 105 -22.57 -0.36 15.37
C GLY A 105 -23.42 0.27 16.49
N GLY A 106 -23.29 -0.28 17.69
CA GLY A 106 -24.07 0.11 18.87
C GLY A 106 -25.22 -0.85 19.20
N ALA A 107 -26.08 -0.43 20.12
CA ALA A 107 -27.19 -1.26 20.58
C ALA A 107 -28.18 -1.54 19.44
N ASN A 108 -28.57 -2.81 19.28
CA ASN A 108 -29.55 -3.27 18.29
C ASN A 108 -29.14 -3.12 16.81
N THR A 109 -27.85 -3.01 16.50
CA THR A 109 -27.36 -3.05 15.11
C THR A 109 -26.90 -4.45 14.72
N SER A 110 -27.38 -4.95 13.58
CA SER A 110 -26.95 -6.24 13.00
C SER A 110 -25.82 -6.10 11.98
N ILE A 111 -25.29 -4.90 11.78
CA ILE A 111 -24.25 -4.59 10.80
C ILE A 111 -23.34 -3.48 11.33
N VAL A 112 -22.06 -3.55 10.98
CA VAL A 112 -21.06 -2.51 11.22
C VAL A 112 -20.13 -2.44 10.02
N THR A 113 -19.70 -1.24 9.67
CA THR A 113 -18.72 -1.01 8.61
C THR A 113 -17.40 -0.51 9.19
N ASN A 114 -16.32 -1.08 8.69
CA ASN A 114 -14.95 -0.69 9.00
C ASN A 114 -14.35 -0.08 7.73
N GLU A 115 -13.76 1.10 7.85
CA GLU A 115 -13.38 1.87 6.68
C GLU A 115 -11.90 2.21 6.75
N GLY A 116 -11.21 2.05 5.62
CA GLY A 116 -9.84 2.47 5.38
C GLY A 116 -9.84 3.43 4.20
N VAL A 117 -10.09 4.71 4.48
CA VAL A 117 -10.15 5.78 3.49
C VAL A 117 -8.76 6.19 3.06
N SER A 118 -8.49 6.20 1.75
CA SER A 118 -7.20 6.62 1.22
C SER A 118 -6.98 8.13 1.40
N ARG A 119 -5.79 8.50 1.86
CA ARG A 119 -5.33 9.89 1.99
C ARG A 119 -4.57 10.38 0.76
N ALA A 120 -4.28 9.48 -0.18
CA ALA A 120 -3.55 9.77 -1.41
C ALA A 120 -4.38 9.37 -2.63
N ALA A 121 -4.46 10.26 -3.64
CA ALA A 121 -5.23 10.02 -4.85
C ALA A 121 -4.76 8.82 -5.69
N ALA A 122 -3.52 8.36 -5.49
CA ALA A 122 -2.93 7.25 -6.26
C ALA A 122 -3.23 5.85 -5.68
N ILE A 123 -3.90 5.76 -4.53
CA ILE A 123 -4.24 4.49 -3.88
C ILE A 123 -5.75 4.37 -3.64
N ARG A 124 -6.23 3.12 -3.57
CA ARG A 124 -7.63 2.78 -3.38
C ARG A 124 -8.01 2.73 -1.90
N SER A 125 -9.26 3.07 -1.61
CA SER A 125 -9.87 2.87 -0.30
C SER A 125 -10.34 1.43 -0.12
N TYR A 126 -10.41 1.00 1.14
CA TYR A 126 -10.92 -0.32 1.53
C TYR A 126 -12.07 -0.16 2.50
N GLY A 127 -13.08 -1.02 2.36
CA GLY A 127 -14.21 -1.12 3.28
C GLY A 127 -14.34 -2.55 3.78
N GLY A 128 -14.80 -2.73 5.00
CA GLY A 128 -15.09 -4.02 5.61
C GLY A 128 -16.50 -3.97 6.15
N VAL A 129 -17.30 -4.99 5.87
CA VAL A 129 -18.67 -5.08 6.38
C VAL A 129 -18.75 -6.32 7.24
N VAL A 130 -19.19 -6.16 8.49
CA VAL A 130 -19.44 -7.27 9.41
C VAL A 130 -20.91 -7.25 9.76
N TRP A 131 -21.58 -8.39 9.66
CA TRP A 131 -23.00 -8.49 9.97
C TRP A 131 -23.34 -9.79 10.67
N LEU A 132 -24.52 -9.81 11.29
CA LEU A 132 -25.09 -11.00 11.90
C LEU A 132 -25.91 -11.77 10.85
N ALA A 133 -25.45 -12.96 10.49
CA ALA A 133 -26.17 -13.91 9.66
C ALA A 133 -26.90 -14.92 10.53
N THR A 134 -28.12 -15.32 10.15
CA THR A 134 -28.81 -16.45 10.79
C THR A 134 -28.62 -17.71 9.94
N ILE A 135 -28.16 -18.78 10.56
CA ILE A 135 -28.02 -20.07 9.90
C ILE A 135 -29.41 -20.69 9.77
N ALA A 136 -29.90 -20.81 8.54
CA ALA A 136 -31.26 -21.28 8.26
C ALA A 136 -31.59 -22.66 8.85
N ALA A 137 -30.58 -23.51 9.04
CA ALA A 137 -30.75 -24.86 9.59
C ALA A 137 -30.91 -24.89 11.12
N THR A 138 -30.27 -23.98 11.86
CA THR A 138 -30.20 -24.02 13.33
C THR A 138 -30.87 -22.81 14.00
N SER A 139 -31.27 -21.79 13.22
CA SER A 139 -31.70 -20.49 13.73
C SER A 139 -30.66 -19.81 14.65
N GLU A 140 -29.39 -20.21 14.53
CA GLU A 140 -28.30 -19.62 15.28
C GLU A 140 -27.76 -18.38 14.57
N ALA A 141 -27.41 -17.37 15.34
CA ALA A 141 -26.81 -16.16 14.85
C ALA A 141 -25.27 -16.31 14.81
N THR A 142 -24.66 -16.11 13.66
CA THR A 142 -23.21 -16.10 13.44
C THR A 142 -22.78 -14.78 12.83
N THR A 143 -21.57 -14.32 13.13
CA THR A 143 -21.02 -13.11 12.54
C THR A 143 -20.26 -13.43 11.26
N GLU A 144 -20.64 -12.80 10.16
CA GLU A 144 -19.96 -12.92 8.86
C GLU A 144 -19.28 -11.60 8.50
N ALA A 145 -18.24 -11.66 7.68
CA ALA A 145 -17.51 -10.48 7.25
C ALA A 145 -17.09 -10.55 5.78
N ILE A 146 -17.13 -9.41 5.10
CA ILE A 146 -16.55 -9.23 3.77
C ILE A 146 -15.56 -8.07 3.79
N LEU A 147 -14.63 -8.13 2.85
CA LEU A 147 -13.70 -7.06 2.56
C LEU A 147 -13.99 -6.53 1.16
N CYS A 148 -13.89 -5.23 0.99
CA CYS A 148 -14.25 -4.48 -0.19
C CYS A 148 -13.10 -3.57 -0.59
N GLU A 149 -12.79 -3.51 -1.88
CA GLU A 149 -11.81 -2.60 -2.48
C GLU A 149 -12.51 -1.63 -3.41
N ALA A 150 -12.09 -0.37 -3.43
CA ALA A 150 -12.59 0.60 -4.40
C ALA A 150 -12.16 0.29 -5.84
N ASP A 151 -13.03 0.53 -6.81
CA ASP A 151 -12.74 0.30 -8.22
C ASP A 151 -11.63 1.21 -8.76
N ALA A 152 -11.64 2.48 -8.31
CA ALA A 152 -10.70 3.51 -8.73
C ALA A 152 -9.90 4.08 -7.55
N PRO A 153 -8.62 4.44 -7.76
CA PRO A 153 -7.86 5.23 -6.80
C PRO A 153 -8.53 6.58 -6.52
N GLY A 154 -8.39 7.09 -5.29
CA GLY A 154 -8.90 8.40 -4.91
C GLY A 154 -10.41 8.46 -4.65
N THR A 155 -11.13 7.34 -4.64
CA THR A 155 -12.47 7.28 -4.05
C THR A 155 -12.35 7.41 -2.53
N THR A 156 -12.81 8.54 -1.99
CA THR A 156 -12.51 8.93 -0.61
C THR A 156 -13.50 8.40 0.42
N ASP A 157 -14.49 7.59 0.03
CA ASP A 157 -15.47 7.12 1.00
C ASP A 157 -16.09 5.76 0.61
N PRO A 158 -15.74 4.66 1.30
CA PRO A 158 -16.58 3.46 1.32
C PRO A 158 -17.87 3.82 2.04
N THR A 159 -18.86 4.34 1.30
CA THR A 159 -20.16 4.69 1.88
C THR A 159 -20.70 3.55 2.75
N ALA A 160 -21.21 3.87 3.94
CA ALA A 160 -21.80 2.90 4.85
C ALA A 160 -22.65 1.87 4.08
N SER A 161 -22.29 0.59 4.16
CA SER A 161 -23.10 -0.46 3.56
C SER A 161 -24.41 -0.56 4.31
N ALA A 162 -25.51 -0.22 3.64
CA ALA A 162 -26.85 -0.35 4.19
C ALA A 162 -27.36 -1.80 4.21
N ALA A 163 -26.58 -2.77 3.71
CA ALA A 163 -27.04 -4.14 3.50
C ALA A 163 -25.98 -5.20 3.88
N ALA A 164 -26.46 -6.26 4.54
CA ALA A 164 -25.67 -7.43 4.84
C ALA A 164 -25.08 -8.07 3.57
N ALA A 165 -23.88 -8.65 3.68
CA ALA A 165 -23.19 -9.35 2.59
C ALA A 165 -22.95 -8.55 1.30
N THR A 166 -23.04 -7.22 1.34
CA THR A 166 -22.78 -6.37 0.17
C THR A 166 -21.82 -5.25 0.50
N CYS A 167 -20.92 -4.97 -0.44
CA CYS A 167 -20.01 -3.84 -0.33
C CYS A 167 -20.78 -2.51 -0.36
N PRO A 168 -20.22 -1.47 0.27
CA PRO A 168 -20.59 -0.07 0.05
C PRO A 168 -21.03 0.23 -1.39
N GLY A 169 -22.16 0.91 -1.56
CA GLY A 169 -22.54 1.42 -2.87
C GLY A 169 -21.51 2.42 -3.40
N GLY A 170 -21.48 2.64 -4.73
CA GLY A 170 -20.67 3.71 -5.32
C GLY A 170 -19.25 3.35 -5.75
N GLY A 171 -19.02 2.09 -6.16
CA GLY A 171 -17.77 1.69 -6.83
C GLY A 171 -16.79 0.92 -5.93
N PHE A 172 -17.32 -0.01 -5.13
CA PHE A 172 -16.54 -0.96 -4.34
C PHE A 172 -16.90 -2.38 -4.73
N ASN A 173 -15.89 -3.22 -4.87
CA ASN A 173 -16.01 -4.64 -5.21
C ASN A 173 -15.52 -5.52 -4.07
N GLN A 174 -16.22 -6.64 -3.85
CA GLN A 174 -15.83 -7.62 -2.84
C GLN A 174 -14.50 -8.27 -3.24
N ILE A 175 -13.60 -8.34 -2.27
CA ILE A 175 -12.33 -9.05 -2.38
C ILE A 175 -12.27 -10.17 -1.36
N ASN A 176 -11.64 -11.28 -1.76
CA ASN A 176 -11.47 -12.47 -0.94
C ASN A 176 -10.31 -12.34 0.04
#